data_AF-A0AAI8CZ42-F1
#
_entry.id   AF-A0AAI8CZ42-F1
#
_cell.length_a   1.000
_cell.length_b   1.000
_cell.length_c   1.000
_cell.angle_alpha   90.00
_cell.angle_beta   90.00
_cell.angle_gamma   90.00
#
_symmetry.space_group_name_H-M   'P 1'
#
loop_
_entity.id
_entity.type
_entity.pdbx_description
1 polymer ?
#
loop_
_entity_poly.entity_id
_entity_poly.type
_entity_poly.pdbx_seq_one_letter_code
_entity_poly.pdbx_strand_id
1 'polypeptide(L)'
;MPDPRTPAPEPLELRLLRDTFDERGIPRRCPRRQCRRSRHCSGAALSPVAPLTADERLPPCALRAKPEARRQFLAMASDLLPPLDDSTAPGIWPDDREAANHLRQAIAIVERIHTRPGPHPDSERTALAAWAACDPNPQLSAVCRRIWRHIKRETKPRANPGSAPS
;
A
#
# COMPACT_ATOMS: atom_id res chain seq x y z
N MET A 1 -22.55 -16.66 0.54
CA MET A 1 -22.12 -16.31 1.92
C MET A 1 -20.62 -16.47 1.97
N PRO A 2 -19.81 -15.41 2.19
CA PRO A 2 -18.37 -15.58 2.33
C PRO A 2 -18.05 -16.43 3.57
N ASP A 3 -17.08 -17.34 3.44
CA ASP A 3 -16.61 -18.21 4.52
C ASP A 3 -16.03 -17.34 5.67
N PRO A 4 -16.52 -17.48 6.92
CA PRO A 4 -16.04 -16.68 8.06
C PRO A 4 -14.55 -16.89 8.40
N ARG A 5 -13.87 -17.85 7.76
CA ARG A 5 -12.44 -18.11 7.94
C ARG A 5 -11.54 -17.31 7.00
N THR A 6 -12.09 -16.70 5.95
CA THR A 6 -11.29 -15.88 5.04
C THR A 6 -11.17 -14.47 5.62
N PRO A 7 -9.96 -14.00 5.95
CA PRO A 7 -9.79 -12.65 6.48
C PRO A 7 -10.30 -11.64 5.45
N ALA A 8 -11.22 -10.78 5.88
CA ALA A 8 -11.77 -9.73 5.03
C ALA A 8 -10.61 -8.85 4.51
N PRO A 9 -10.61 -8.48 3.22
CA PRO A 9 -9.63 -7.54 2.69
C PRO A 9 -9.66 -6.22 3.45
N GLU A 10 -8.49 -5.67 3.75
CA GLU A 10 -8.42 -4.32 4.31
C GLU A 10 -8.76 -3.29 3.22
N PRO A 11 -9.44 -2.18 3.58
CA PRO A 11 -9.58 -1.00 2.73
C PRO A 11 -8.27 -0.59 2.07
N LEU A 12 -8.34 -0.09 0.84
CA LEU A 12 -7.15 0.22 0.05
C LEU A 12 -6.28 1.29 0.72
N GLU A 13 -6.89 2.27 1.39
CA GLU A 13 -6.22 3.33 2.15
C GLU A 13 -5.36 2.75 3.27
N LEU A 14 -5.88 1.75 4.00
CA LEU A 14 -5.12 1.07 5.06
C LEU A 14 -3.93 0.30 4.48
N ARG A 15 -4.12 -0.37 3.34
CA ARG A 15 -3.01 -1.07 2.67
C ARG A 15 -1.96 -0.09 2.13
N LEU A 16 -2.37 1.06 1.59
CA LEU A 16 -1.46 2.13 1.17
C LEU A 16 -0.67 2.71 2.35
N LEU A 17 -1.32 2.92 3.49
CA LEU A 17 -0.63 3.38 4.70
C LEU A 17 0.44 2.39 5.15
N ARG A 18 0.11 1.09 5.18
CA ARG A 18 1.10 0.04 5.49
C ARG A 18 2.25 0.05 4.47
N ASP A 19 1.93 0.19 3.19
CA ASP A 19 2.92 0.25 2.12
C ASP A 19 3.91 1.38 2.34
N THR A 20 3.38 2.58 2.58
CA THR A 20 4.16 3.80 2.85
C THR A 20 5.01 3.67 4.10
N PHE A 21 4.47 3.06 5.17
CA PHE A 21 5.20 2.89 6.43
C PHE A 21 6.40 1.99 6.27
N ASP A 22 6.25 0.93 5.49
CA ASP A 22 7.31 -0.03 5.25
C ASP A 22 8.44 0.60 4.44
N GLU A 23 8.14 1.41 3.42
CA GLU A 23 9.15 2.21 2.69
C GLU A 23 9.88 3.19 3.59
N ARG A 24 9.13 3.91 4.43
CA ARG A 24 9.69 4.86 5.41
C ARG A 24 10.40 4.16 6.58
N GLY A 25 10.38 2.83 6.63
CA GLY A 25 11.03 2.05 7.69
C GLY A 25 10.39 2.20 9.07
N ILE A 26 9.15 2.70 9.15
CA ILE A 26 8.40 2.87 10.39
C ILE A 26 8.25 1.56 11.19
N PRO A 27 8.03 0.37 10.57
CA PRO A 27 7.95 -0.89 11.29
C PRO A 27 9.14 -1.18 12.21
N ARG A 28 10.33 -0.63 11.92
CA ARG A 28 11.53 -0.79 12.76
C ARG A 28 11.38 -0.19 14.16
N ARG A 29 10.53 0.84 14.30
CA ARG A 29 10.24 1.54 15.55
C ARG A 29 8.92 1.09 16.18
N CYS A 30 8.20 0.17 15.53
CA CYS A 30 6.94 -0.33 16.05
C CYS A 30 7.16 -1.13 17.35
N PRO A 31 6.30 -0.99 18.37
CA PRO A 31 6.39 -1.79 19.61
C PRO A 31 6.17 -3.29 19.37
N ARG A 32 5.53 -3.70 18.27
CA ARG A 32 5.34 -5.11 17.91
C ARG A 32 6.63 -5.72 17.35
N ARG A 33 7.11 -6.80 17.98
CA ARG A 33 8.31 -7.54 17.55
C ARG A 33 8.21 -8.06 16.11
N GLN A 34 7.04 -8.56 15.71
CA GLN A 34 6.82 -9.10 14.36
C GLN A 34 7.04 -8.04 13.27
N CYS A 35 6.55 -6.80 13.50
CA CYS A 35 6.75 -5.69 12.57
C CYS A 35 8.23 -5.31 12.44
N ARG A 36 8.97 -5.27 13.57
CA ARG A 36 10.41 -4.99 13.54
C ARG A 36 11.20 -6.07 12.79
N ARG A 37 10.85 -7.34 13.01
CA ARG A 37 11.53 -8.50 12.41
C ARG A 37 11.29 -8.59 10.90
N SER A 38 10.03 -8.50 10.48
CA SER A 38 9.63 -8.56 9.07
C SER A 38 9.92 -7.27 8.31
N ARG A 39 10.10 -6.14 9.03
CA ARG A 39 10.12 -4.79 8.47
C ARG A 39 8.81 -4.42 7.75
N HIS A 40 7.72 -5.12 8.10
CA HIS A 40 6.40 -4.93 7.55
C HIS A 40 5.37 -4.66 8.64
N CYS A 41 4.54 -3.63 8.46
CA CYS A 41 3.49 -3.36 9.41
C CYS A 41 2.37 -4.40 9.29
N SER A 42 2.29 -5.31 10.28
CA SER A 42 1.39 -6.47 10.28
C SER A 42 0.47 -6.51 11.50
N GLY A 43 -0.64 -7.25 11.37
CA GLY A 43 -1.71 -7.37 12.36
C GLY A 43 -2.89 -6.45 12.04
N ALA A 44 -4.06 -6.75 12.61
CA ALA A 44 -5.31 -6.03 12.36
C ALA A 44 -5.19 -4.52 12.59
N ALA A 45 -5.86 -3.73 11.75
CA ALA A 45 -6.05 -2.31 12.01
C ALA A 45 -6.94 -2.12 13.25
N LEU A 46 -6.63 -1.12 14.08
CA LEU A 46 -7.27 -0.89 15.38
C LEU A 46 -7.76 0.55 15.48
N SER A 47 -8.84 0.75 16.24
CA SER A 47 -9.25 2.09 16.65
C SER A 47 -8.21 2.69 17.59
N PRO A 48 -7.71 3.92 17.36
CA PRO A 48 -6.96 4.63 18.38
C PRO A 48 -7.86 5.02 19.55
N VAL A 49 -7.27 5.32 20.71
CA VAL A 49 -7.99 5.69 21.95
C VAL A 49 -8.82 6.97 21.76
N ALA A 50 -8.33 7.92 20.97
CA ALA A 50 -9.01 9.16 20.64
C ALA A 50 -9.03 9.33 19.10
N PRO A 51 -10.03 8.73 18.43
CA PRO A 51 -10.09 8.75 16.97
C PRO A 51 -10.52 10.13 16.45
N LEU A 52 -10.02 10.48 15.26
CA LEU A 52 -10.36 11.72 14.55
C LEU A 52 -11.76 11.64 13.91
N THR A 53 -12.19 10.44 13.53
CA THR A 53 -13.50 10.13 12.96
C THR A 53 -14.02 8.82 13.56
N ALA A 54 -15.33 8.57 13.52
CA ALA A 54 -15.91 7.36 14.10
C ALA A 54 -15.33 6.06 13.50
N ASP A 55 -15.00 6.10 12.22
CA ASP A 55 -14.48 4.95 11.46
C ASP A 55 -12.95 4.93 11.38
N GLU A 56 -12.23 5.79 12.11
CA GLU A 56 -10.77 5.80 12.06
C GLU A 56 -10.21 4.44 12.51
N ARG A 57 -9.48 3.81 11.59
CA ARG A 57 -8.69 2.62 11.82
C ARG A 57 -7.25 2.91 11.45
N LEU A 58 -6.31 2.45 12.29
CA LEU A 58 -4.89 2.63 12.05
C LEU A 58 -4.16 1.28 12.12
N PRO A 59 -3.16 1.06 11.26
CA PRO A 59 -2.32 -0.12 11.40
C PRO A 59 -1.51 -0.01 12.71
N PRO A 60 -1.08 -1.14 13.30
CA PRO A 60 -0.46 -1.14 14.63
C PRO A 60 0.80 -0.26 14.77
N CYS A 61 1.48 0.04 13.67
CA CYS A 61 2.68 0.88 13.67
C CYS A 61 2.38 2.37 13.87
N ALA A 62 1.14 2.82 13.63
CA ALA A 62 0.72 4.21 13.81
C ALA A 62 -0.30 4.40 14.94
N LEU A 63 -0.63 3.36 15.71
CA LEU A 63 -1.65 3.45 16.76
C LEU A 63 -1.37 4.52 17.83
N ARG A 64 -0.09 4.89 18.00
CA ARG A 64 0.38 5.94 18.93
C ARG A 64 0.79 7.25 18.24
N ALA A 65 0.50 7.40 16.95
CA ALA A 65 0.83 8.61 16.22
C ALA A 65 0.03 9.81 16.76
N LYS A 66 0.68 10.98 16.82
CA LYS A 66 0.03 12.23 17.21
C LYS A 66 -1.11 12.57 16.22
N PRO A 67 -2.20 13.24 16.66
CA PRO A 67 -3.31 13.63 15.79
C PRO A 67 -2.89 14.28 14.46
N GLU A 68 -1.89 15.16 14.48
CA GLU A 68 -1.41 15.88 13.29
C GLU A 68 -0.81 14.93 12.26
N ALA A 69 0.03 13.99 12.71
CA ALA A 69 0.61 12.98 11.84
C ALA A 69 -0.46 12.03 11.28
N ARG A 70 -1.50 11.73 12.07
CA ARG A 70 -2.65 10.93 11.61
C ARG A 70 -3.44 11.65 10.51
N ARG A 71 -3.72 12.94 10.67
CA ARG A 71 -4.35 13.77 9.62
C ARG A 71 -3.53 13.77 8.34
N GLN A 72 -2.22 13.95 8.45
CA GLN A 72 -1.31 13.91 7.30
C GLN A 72 -1.33 12.55 6.59
N PHE A 73 -1.39 11.45 7.35
CA PHE A 73 -1.49 10.11 6.78
C PHE A 73 -2.80 9.90 6.02
N LEU A 74 -3.93 10.29 6.59
CA LEU A 74 -5.24 10.17 5.96
C LEU A 74 -5.34 11.06 4.72
N ALA A 75 -4.91 12.31 4.80
CA ALA A 75 -4.89 13.22 3.65
C ALA A 75 -4.02 12.67 2.51
N MET A 76 -2.79 12.22 2.82
CA MET A 76 -1.90 11.61 1.84
C MET A 76 -2.51 10.35 1.19
N ALA A 77 -3.26 9.53 1.95
CA ALA A 77 -3.94 8.37 1.37
C ALA A 77 -5.03 8.78 0.37
N SER A 78 -5.82 9.81 0.70
CA SER A 78 -6.82 10.40 -0.20
C SER A 78 -6.20 11.10 -1.43
N ASP A 79 -5.02 11.71 -1.28
CA ASP A 79 -4.34 12.41 -2.37
C ASP A 79 -3.66 11.44 -3.35
N LEU A 80 -3.10 10.34 -2.83
CA LEU A 80 -2.36 9.34 -3.62
C LEU A 80 -3.28 8.37 -4.36
N LEU A 81 -4.45 8.09 -3.79
CA LEU A 81 -5.45 7.27 -4.43
C LEU A 81 -6.49 8.22 -5.04
N PRO A 82 -6.48 8.46 -6.37
CA PRO A 82 -7.74 8.86 -6.98
C PRO A 82 -8.79 7.82 -6.59
N PRO A 83 -10.08 8.19 -6.50
CA PRO A 83 -11.10 7.23 -6.12
C PRO A 83 -11.19 6.14 -7.20
N LEU A 84 -10.45 5.06 -6.98
CA LEU A 84 -10.60 3.81 -7.72
C LEU A 84 -11.97 3.18 -7.39
N ASP A 85 -12.58 3.65 -6.30
CA ASP A 85 -13.95 3.33 -5.90
C ASP A 85 -15.02 4.04 -6.78
N ASP A 86 -14.71 5.17 -7.43
CA ASP A 86 -15.68 5.98 -8.23
C ASP A 86 -15.35 6.10 -9.74
N SER A 87 -14.39 5.34 -10.29
CA SER A 87 -14.19 5.36 -11.74
C SER A 87 -15.31 4.58 -12.44
N THR A 88 -16.41 5.28 -12.70
CA THR A 88 -17.53 4.90 -13.58
C THR A 88 -17.07 3.97 -14.71
N ALA A 89 -17.33 2.67 -14.53
CA ALA A 89 -16.97 1.57 -15.42
C ALA A 89 -15.46 1.45 -15.76
N PRO A 90 -14.75 0.39 -15.32
CA PRO A 90 -13.45 0.06 -15.91
C PRO A 90 -13.62 -0.04 -17.42
N GLY A 91 -13.04 0.90 -18.18
CA GLY A 91 -13.20 0.93 -19.63
C GLY A 91 -12.97 2.28 -20.33
N ILE A 92 -13.08 3.42 -19.64
CA ILE A 92 -12.89 4.73 -20.28
C ILE A 92 -11.74 5.48 -19.61
N TRP A 93 -10.61 5.56 -20.31
CA TRP A 93 -9.49 6.39 -19.88
C TRP A 93 -9.84 7.87 -19.98
N PRO A 94 -9.39 8.71 -19.03
CA PRO A 94 -9.55 10.16 -19.15
C PRO A 94 -8.89 10.68 -20.43
N ASP A 95 -9.59 11.56 -21.15
CA ASP A 95 -9.02 12.28 -22.30
C ASP A 95 -7.98 13.32 -21.88
N ASP A 96 -8.16 13.88 -20.68
CA ASP A 96 -7.19 14.80 -20.09
C ASP A 96 -5.89 14.07 -19.74
N ARG A 97 -4.77 14.60 -20.24
CA ARG A 97 -3.45 13.98 -20.10
C ARG A 97 -3.00 13.92 -18.64
N GLU A 98 -3.32 14.92 -17.83
CA GLU A 98 -2.93 14.94 -16.42
C GLU A 98 -3.70 13.88 -15.63
N ALA A 99 -5.02 13.83 -15.79
CA ALA A 99 -5.90 12.84 -15.21
C ALA A 99 -5.51 11.40 -15.64
N ALA A 100 -5.21 11.19 -16.93
CA ALA A 100 -4.75 9.89 -17.41
C ALA A 100 -3.41 9.48 -16.77
N ASN A 101 -2.49 10.43 -16.57
CA ASN A 101 -1.21 10.14 -15.91
C ASN A 101 -1.39 9.86 -14.41
N HIS A 102 -2.27 10.58 -13.72
CA HIS A 102 -2.63 10.28 -12.34
C HIS A 102 -3.25 8.88 -12.21
N LEU A 103 -4.14 8.49 -13.13
CA LEU A 103 -4.70 7.14 -13.15
C LEU A 103 -3.61 6.06 -13.35
N ARG A 104 -2.64 6.27 -14.26
CA ARG A 104 -1.50 5.35 -14.42
C ARG A 104 -0.68 5.19 -13.15
N GLN A 105 -0.45 6.29 -12.43
CA GLN A 105 0.29 6.26 -11.16
C GLN A 105 -0.49 5.49 -10.09
N ALA A 106 -1.79 5.74 -9.99
CA ALA A 106 -2.67 5.03 -9.05
C ALA A 106 -2.69 3.52 -9.30
N ILE A 107 -2.89 3.10 -10.56
CA ILE A 107 -2.83 1.69 -10.97
C ILE A 107 -1.50 1.07 -10.56
N ALA A 108 -0.38 1.75 -10.83
CA ALA A 108 0.95 1.26 -10.47
C ALA A 108 1.16 1.13 -8.95
N ILE A 109 0.60 2.04 -8.14
CA ILE A 109 0.62 1.98 -6.68
C ILE A 109 -0.20 0.77 -6.19
N VAL A 110 -1.39 0.53 -6.73
CA VAL A 110 -2.22 -0.61 -6.35
C VAL A 110 -1.57 -1.93 -6.76
N GLU A 111 -1.05 -2.04 -7.98
CA GLU A 111 -0.32 -3.24 -8.44
C GLU A 111 0.87 -3.54 -7.52
N ARG A 112 1.60 -2.51 -7.09
CA ARG A 112 2.69 -2.63 -6.12
C ARG A 112 2.16 -3.13 -4.76
N ILE A 113 1.08 -2.57 -4.23
CA ILE A 113 0.44 -3.04 -2.98
C ILE A 113 0.08 -4.53 -3.09
N HIS A 114 -0.46 -4.97 -4.23
CA HIS A 114 -0.82 -6.37 -4.52
C HIS A 114 0.37 -7.33 -4.55
N THR A 115 1.62 -6.83 -4.67
CA THR A 115 2.81 -7.70 -4.58
C THR A 115 3.13 -8.13 -3.15
N ARG A 116 2.47 -7.54 -2.15
CA ARG A 116 2.70 -7.85 -0.73
C ARG A 116 1.75 -8.94 -0.25
N PRO A 117 2.15 -9.72 0.77
CA PRO A 117 1.25 -10.72 1.34
C PRO A 117 0.08 -10.03 2.08
N GLY A 118 -1.14 -10.40 1.72
CA GLY A 118 -2.35 -9.95 2.40
C GLY A 118 -3.62 -10.37 1.66
N PRO A 119 -4.79 -10.29 2.31
CA PRO A 119 -6.07 -10.43 1.62
C PRO A 119 -6.31 -9.20 0.72
N HIS A 120 -6.46 -9.44 -0.58
CA HIS A 120 -6.80 -8.43 -1.58
C HIS A 120 -8.16 -8.77 -2.20
N PRO A 121 -9.04 -7.80 -2.46
CA PRO A 121 -10.30 -8.06 -3.17
C PRO A 121 -10.03 -8.54 -4.61
N ASP A 122 -10.75 -9.57 -5.06
CA ASP A 122 -10.66 -10.02 -6.46
C ASP A 122 -11.26 -9.00 -7.44
N SER A 123 -12.16 -8.14 -6.97
CA SER A 123 -12.68 -6.99 -7.73
C SER A 123 -11.56 -6.04 -8.16
N GLU A 124 -10.55 -5.81 -7.31
CA GLU A 124 -9.40 -4.97 -7.66
C GLU A 124 -8.57 -5.59 -8.76
N ARG A 125 -8.29 -6.90 -8.69
CA ARG A 125 -7.55 -7.59 -9.75
C ARG A 125 -8.29 -7.52 -11.10
N THR A 126 -9.61 -7.67 -11.06
CA THR A 126 -10.47 -7.56 -12.23
C THR A 126 -10.42 -6.15 -12.82
N ALA A 127 -10.52 -5.13 -11.97
CA ALA A 127 -10.44 -3.73 -12.39
C ALA A 127 -9.07 -3.38 -12.99
N LEU A 128 -7.97 -3.81 -12.35
CA LEU A 128 -6.61 -3.60 -12.87
C LEU A 128 -6.42 -4.24 -14.26
N ALA A 129 -6.92 -5.46 -14.45
CA ALA A 129 -6.85 -6.15 -15.74
C ALA A 129 -7.65 -5.41 -16.83
N ALA A 130 -8.85 -4.93 -16.51
CA ALA A 130 -9.67 -4.17 -17.43
C ALA A 130 -9.02 -2.82 -17.82
N TRP A 131 -8.46 -2.10 -16.85
CA TRP A 131 -7.72 -0.86 -17.12
C TRP A 131 -6.50 -1.10 -18.02
N ALA A 132 -5.74 -2.17 -17.77
CA ALA A 132 -4.60 -2.53 -18.58
C ALA A 132 -4.99 -2.91 -20.03
N ALA A 133 -6.15 -3.55 -20.23
CA ALA A 133 -6.64 -3.94 -21.54
C ALA A 133 -7.05 -2.74 -22.42
N CYS A 134 -7.57 -1.67 -21.80
CA CYS A 134 -8.05 -0.48 -22.49
C CYS A 134 -7.05 0.69 -22.50
N ASP A 135 -5.81 0.48 -22.03
CA ASP A 135 -4.82 1.56 -21.91
C ASP A 135 -4.40 2.12 -23.28
N PRO A 136 -4.65 3.42 -23.56
CA PRO A 136 -4.23 4.04 -24.82
C PRO A 136 -2.70 4.19 -24.91
N ASN A 137 -1.95 4.05 -23.81
CA ASN A 137 -0.50 4.13 -23.79
C ASN A 137 0.13 3.14 -22.79
N PRO A 138 0.19 1.84 -23.15
CA PRO A 138 0.71 0.79 -22.27
C PRO A 138 2.20 0.94 -21.95
N GLN A 139 2.96 1.63 -22.82
CA GLN A 139 4.38 1.88 -22.59
C GLN A 139 4.59 2.84 -21.42
N LEU A 140 3.79 3.91 -21.33
CA LEU A 140 3.87 4.84 -20.22
C LEU A 140 3.46 4.17 -18.90
N SER A 141 2.42 3.34 -18.92
CA SER A 141 2.04 2.55 -17.74
C SER A 141 3.13 1.58 -17.29
N ALA A 142 3.87 0.98 -18.23
CA ALA A 142 5.04 0.16 -17.89
C ALA A 142 6.17 0.97 -17.20
N VAL A 143 6.36 2.23 -17.59
CA VAL A 143 7.27 3.16 -16.91
C VAL A 143 6.77 3.48 -15.51
N CYS A 144 5.50 3.85 -15.34
CA CYS A 144 4.90 4.09 -14.02
C CYS A 144 5.06 2.89 -13.09
N ARG A 145 4.75 1.68 -13.56
CA ARG A 145 5.02 0.42 -12.84
C ARG A 145 6.48 0.24 -12.45
N ARG A 146 7.42 0.66 -13.29
CA ARG A 146 8.85 0.58 -12.98
C ARG A 146 9.25 1.54 -11.86
N ILE A 147 8.75 2.77 -11.90
CA ILE A 147 9.01 3.79 -10.88
C ILE A 147 8.47 3.36 -9.52
N TRP A 148 7.25 2.82 -9.50
CA TRP A 148 6.56 2.47 -8.26
C TRP A 148 6.85 1.07 -7.72
N ARG A 149 7.54 0.21 -8.47
CA ARG A 149 7.93 -1.13 -7.99
C ARG A 149 8.73 -1.04 -6.68
N HIS A 150 8.53 -2.01 -5.80
CA HIS A 150 9.38 -2.15 -4.61
C HIS A 150 10.83 -2.34 -5.03
N ILE A 151 11.70 -1.42 -4.59
CA ILE A 151 13.14 -1.60 -4.71
C ILE A 151 13.53 -2.61 -3.65
N LYS A 152 14.01 -3.79 -4.06
CA LYS A 152 14.63 -4.75 -3.13
C LYS A 152 15.76 -4.02 -2.42
N ARG A 153 15.62 -3.77 -1.12
CA ARG A 153 16.77 -3.36 -0.31
C ARG A 153 17.75 -4.51 -0.32
N GLU A 154 18.91 -4.31 -0.93
CA GLU A 154 20.02 -5.27 -0.88
C GLU A 154 20.21 -5.73 0.55
N THR A 155 20.12 -7.04 0.74
CA THR A 155 20.43 -7.63 2.03
C THR A 155 21.94 -7.63 2.09
N LYS A 156 22.55 -6.66 2.79
CA LYS A 156 23.99 -6.67 3.06
C LYS A 156 24.38 -8.10 3.50
N PRO A 157 25.36 -8.75 2.87
CA PRO A 157 25.85 -10.04 3.35
C PRO A 157 26.23 -9.86 4.82
N ARG A 158 25.67 -10.69 5.70
CA ARG A 158 26.14 -10.74 7.08
C ARG A 158 27.61 -11.18 7.01
N ALA A 159 28.53 -10.30 7.40
CA ALA A 159 29.90 -10.69 7.66
C ALA A 159 29.85 -11.79 8.73
N ASN A 160 30.34 -12.99 8.40
CA ASN A 160 30.51 -14.06 9.36
C ASN A 160 31.56 -13.60 10.39
N PRO A 161 31.22 -13.52 11.69
CA PRO A 161 32.21 -13.31 12.73
C PRO A 161 32.87 -14.66 13.01
N GLY A 162 33.87 -15.02 12.21
CA GLY A 162 34.45 -16.37 12.30
C GLY A 162 35.68 -16.54 11.43
N SER A 163 36.64 -15.63 11.52
CA SER A 163 38.01 -15.84 11.04
C SER A 163 38.93 -14.86 11.78
N ALA A 164 39.29 -15.20 13.02
CA ALA A 164 40.48 -14.64 13.64
C ALA A 164 41.65 -15.58 13.26
N PRO A 165 42.71 -15.10 12.60
CA PRO A 165 43.91 -15.91 12.42
C PRO A 165 44.65 -16.03 13.77
N SER A 166 45.08 -17.25 14.09
CA SER A 166 46.07 -17.53 15.14
C SER A 166 47.47 -17.15 14.69
#